data_AF-A0AAE0AXL1-F1
#
_entry.id   AF-A0AAE0AXL1-F1
#
_cell.length_a   1.000
_cell.length_b   1.000
_cell.length_c   1.000
_cell.angle_alpha   90.00
_cell.angle_beta   90.00
_cell.angle_gamma   90.00
#
_symmetry.space_group_name_H-M   'P 1'
#
loop_
_entity.id
_entity.type
_entity.pdbx_description
1 polymer ?
#
loop_
_entity_poly.entity_id
_entity_poly.type
_entity_poly.pdbx_seq_one_letter_code
_entity_poly.pdbx_strand_id
1 'polypeptide(L)'
;MAKAASAATRSVVQTLRRYLKKPWEITGPCADPEYRLAVPLATEYRLECPATTKQKAIIPTSNPETVYDIKYYTRDQRRNRPPIRRSVLKKADVVQMMEQTFDVNDFPRVYLTAKVEEDENTIGGGYQY
;
A
#
# COMPACT_ATOMS: atom_id res chain seq x y z
N MET A 1 -50.80 -21.02 -39.21
CA MET A 1 -49.99 -21.96 -38.39
C MET A 1 -48.47 -21.67 -38.39
N ALA A 2 -47.85 -21.16 -39.47
CA ALA A 2 -46.37 -20.96 -39.54
C ALA A 2 -45.76 -19.91 -38.57
N LYS A 3 -46.50 -18.85 -38.20
CA LYS A 3 -46.02 -17.81 -37.25
C LYS A 3 -45.81 -18.35 -35.83
N ALA A 4 -46.63 -19.32 -35.39
CA ALA A 4 -46.57 -19.87 -34.04
C ALA A 4 -45.36 -20.79 -33.84
N ALA A 5 -45.03 -21.61 -34.85
CA ALA A 5 -43.85 -22.48 -34.83
C ALA A 5 -42.53 -21.68 -34.78
N SER A 6 -42.43 -20.59 -35.56
CA SER A 6 -41.26 -19.69 -35.54
C SER A 6 -41.06 -19.01 -34.18
N ALA A 7 -42.14 -18.58 -33.52
CA ALA A 7 -42.09 -17.99 -32.18
C ALA A 7 -41.62 -18.99 -31.11
N ALA A 8 -42.08 -20.25 -31.18
CA ALA A 8 -41.67 -21.31 -30.27
C ALA A 8 -40.19 -21.73 -30.45
N THR A 9 -39.67 -21.79 -31.68
CA THR A 9 -38.23 -22.03 -31.90
C THR A 9 -37.34 -20.87 -31.42
N ARG A 10 -37.82 -19.62 -31.51
CA ARG A 10 -37.06 -18.45 -31.02
C ARG A 10 -36.90 -18.46 -29.51
N SER A 11 -37.93 -18.86 -28.76
CA SER A 11 -37.86 -18.94 -27.30
C SER A 11 -36.90 -20.03 -26.83
N VAL A 12 -36.87 -21.18 -27.50
CA VAL A 12 -35.93 -22.27 -27.19
C VAL A 12 -34.48 -21.86 -27.47
N VAL A 13 -34.20 -21.26 -28.63
CA VAL A 13 -32.85 -20.76 -28.96
C VAL A 13 -32.43 -19.63 -28.00
N GLN A 14 -33.34 -18.77 -27.60
CA GLN A 14 -33.07 -17.72 -26.62
C GLN A 14 -32.77 -18.28 -25.22
N THR A 15 -33.35 -19.43 -24.86
CA THR A 15 -33.07 -20.13 -23.60
C THR A 15 -31.71 -20.82 -23.64
N LEU A 16 -31.36 -21.49 -24.75
CA LEU A 16 -30.03 -22.09 -24.98
C LEU A 16 -28.90 -21.05 -24.99
N ARG A 17 -29.15 -19.85 -25.54
CA ARG A 17 -28.18 -18.73 -25.51
C ARG A 17 -27.78 -18.28 -24.10
N ARG A 18 -28.58 -18.58 -23.07
CA ARG A 18 -28.24 -18.26 -21.66
C ARG A 18 -27.20 -19.21 -21.08
N TYR A 19 -27.04 -20.40 -21.66
CA TYR A 19 -26.04 -21.39 -21.24
C TYR A 19 -24.72 -21.27 -22.02
N LEU A 20 -24.69 -20.43 -23.06
CA LEU A 20 -23.47 -20.08 -23.78
C LEU A 20 -22.85 -18.86 -23.11
N LYS A 21 -21.58 -19.00 -22.68
CA LYS A 21 -20.78 -17.87 -22.19
C LYS A 21 -20.80 -16.74 -23.21
N LYS A 22 -20.72 -15.49 -22.73
CA LYS A 22 -20.57 -14.37 -23.68
C LYS A 22 -19.25 -14.54 -24.44
N PRO A 23 -19.15 -14.12 -25.70
CA PRO A 23 -17.96 -14.38 -26.52
C PRO A 23 -16.64 -13.90 -25.89
N TRP A 24 -16.68 -12.85 -25.06
CA TRP A 24 -15.53 -12.27 -24.36
C TRP A 24 -15.25 -12.88 -22.97
N GLU A 25 -16.03 -13.86 -22.52
CA GLU A 25 -15.86 -14.60 -21.25
C GLU A 25 -15.15 -15.95 -21.47
N ILE A 26 -14.59 -16.18 -22.67
CA ILE A 26 -13.94 -17.44 -23.05
C ILE A 26 -12.45 -17.42 -22.70
N THR A 27 -11.76 -16.29 -22.93
CA THR A 27 -10.32 -16.12 -22.68
C THR A 27 -10.01 -14.70 -22.25
N GLY A 28 -8.92 -14.52 -21.50
CA GLY A 28 -8.46 -13.22 -21.02
C GLY A 28 -9.03 -12.87 -19.64
N PRO A 29 -8.83 -11.63 -19.15
CA PRO A 29 -9.18 -11.24 -17.79
C PRO A 29 -10.65 -11.47 -17.44
N CYS A 30 -11.57 -11.24 -18.37
CA CYS A 30 -13.01 -11.43 -18.15
C CYS A 30 -13.44 -12.90 -17.99
N ALA A 31 -12.54 -13.86 -18.22
CA ALA A 31 -12.77 -15.29 -18.02
C ALA A 31 -12.17 -15.81 -16.69
N ASP A 32 -11.40 -14.96 -15.99
CA ASP A 32 -10.73 -15.30 -14.73
C ASP A 32 -11.73 -15.28 -13.56
N PRO A 33 -11.75 -16.28 -12.66
CA PRO A 33 -12.61 -16.28 -11.47
C PRO A 33 -12.37 -15.09 -10.52
N GLU A 34 -11.19 -14.48 -10.54
CA GLU A 34 -10.82 -13.37 -9.65
C GLU A 34 -11.19 -12.00 -10.23
N TYR A 35 -11.57 -11.94 -11.50
CA TYR A 35 -11.97 -10.71 -12.19
C TYR A 35 -13.25 -10.10 -11.59
N ARG A 36 -13.16 -8.81 -11.23
CA ARG A 36 -14.30 -8.01 -10.74
C ARG A 36 -14.54 -6.81 -11.64
N LEU A 37 -15.81 -6.50 -11.88
CA LEU A 37 -16.21 -5.31 -12.62
C LEU A 37 -15.95 -4.05 -11.79
N ALA A 38 -15.49 -2.98 -12.46
CA ALA A 38 -15.11 -1.73 -11.83
C ALA A 38 -16.31 -0.85 -11.40
N VAL A 39 -17.54 -1.24 -11.72
CA VAL A 39 -18.75 -0.44 -11.45
C VAL A 39 -19.39 -0.96 -10.16
N PRO A 40 -19.14 -0.34 -9.00
CA PRO A 40 -19.79 -0.74 -7.77
C PRO A 40 -21.29 -0.37 -7.81
N LEU A 41 -22.11 -1.13 -7.09
CA LEU A 41 -23.50 -0.76 -6.88
C LEU A 41 -23.59 0.43 -5.91
N ALA A 42 -24.54 1.34 -6.16
CA ALA A 42 -24.82 2.46 -5.26
C ALA A 42 -25.29 2.00 -3.85
N THR A 43 -25.79 0.77 -3.74
CA THR A 43 -26.15 0.12 -2.47
C THR A 43 -24.94 -0.46 -1.73
N GLU A 44 -23.80 -0.63 -2.38
CA GLU A 44 -22.60 -1.24 -1.80
C GLU A 44 -21.53 -0.20 -1.48
N TYR A 45 -21.33 0.76 -2.38
CA TYR A 45 -20.35 1.82 -2.22
C TYR A 45 -21.01 3.09 -1.68
N ARG A 46 -20.48 3.62 -0.57
CA ARG A 46 -20.91 4.91 0.02
C ARG A 46 -22.40 4.95 0.37
N LEU A 47 -22.84 3.93 1.11
CA LEU A 47 -24.16 3.86 1.74
C LEU A 47 -24.53 5.12 2.53
N GLU A 48 -23.54 5.75 3.16
CA GLU A 48 -23.68 6.99 3.91
C GLU A 48 -22.95 8.13 3.19
N CYS A 49 -23.61 9.29 3.09
CA CYS A 49 -22.95 10.51 2.64
C CYS A 49 -21.85 10.90 3.65
N PRO A 50 -20.67 11.36 3.22
CA PRO A 50 -19.57 11.72 4.14
C PRO A 50 -19.93 12.83 5.14
N ALA A 51 -20.88 13.69 4.79
CA ALA A 51 -21.37 14.75 5.67
C ALA A 51 -22.47 14.27 6.63
N THR A 52 -22.99 13.06 6.47
CA THR A 52 -24.11 12.50 7.24
C THR A 52 -23.72 11.12 7.76
N THR A 53 -22.79 11.09 8.70
CA THR A 53 -22.34 9.86 9.35
C THR A 53 -23.25 9.52 10.53
N LYS A 54 -23.54 8.23 10.74
CA LYS A 54 -24.29 7.79 11.93
C LYS A 54 -23.51 7.91 13.24
N GLN A 55 -22.18 7.95 13.15
CA GLN A 55 -21.28 8.00 14.30
C GLN A 55 -20.69 9.40 14.47
N LYS A 56 -20.54 9.81 15.73
CA LYS A 56 -19.79 11.02 16.10
C LYS A 56 -18.32 10.65 16.28
N ALA A 57 -17.46 11.09 15.35
CA ALA A 57 -16.03 10.89 15.46
C ALA A 57 -15.43 11.69 16.63
N ILE A 58 -14.58 11.06 17.44
CA ILE A 58 -13.76 11.70 18.48
C ILE A 58 -12.31 11.52 18.06
N ILE A 59 -11.66 12.58 17.60
CA ILE A 59 -10.28 12.55 17.11
C ILE A 59 -9.35 12.90 18.28
N PRO A 60 -8.50 11.97 18.75
CA PRO A 60 -7.56 12.26 19.83
C PRO A 60 -6.48 13.24 19.33
N THR A 61 -6.22 14.28 20.11
CA THR A 61 -5.22 15.32 19.79
C THR A 61 -3.91 15.16 20.56
N SER A 62 -3.97 14.60 21.76
CA SER A 62 -2.84 14.44 22.67
C SER A 62 -2.88 13.07 23.34
N ASN A 63 -1.73 12.55 23.72
CA ASN A 63 -1.63 11.34 24.52
C ASN A 63 -2.14 11.61 25.95
N PRO A 64 -2.86 10.67 26.60
CA PRO A 64 -3.42 10.87 27.94
C PRO A 64 -2.41 11.35 29.00
N GLU A 65 -1.18 10.85 28.93
CA GLU A 65 -0.07 11.22 29.83
C GLU A 65 0.27 12.72 29.78
N THR A 66 0.05 13.35 28.62
CA THR A 66 0.41 14.76 28.36
C THR A 66 -0.75 15.73 28.52
N VAL A 67 -1.95 15.23 28.85
CA VAL A 67 -3.14 16.08 29.05
C VAL A 67 -3.03 16.83 30.38
N TYR A 68 -2.61 16.15 31.45
CA TYR A 68 -2.48 16.74 32.77
C TYR A 68 -1.03 17.08 33.15
N ASP A 69 -0.04 16.26 32.75
CA ASP A 69 1.38 16.64 32.89
C ASP A 69 1.85 17.44 31.66
N ILE A 70 1.61 18.74 31.70
CA ILE A 70 1.84 19.67 30.58
C ILE A 70 3.27 20.24 30.51
N LYS A 71 4.22 19.68 31.26
CA LYS A 71 5.62 20.17 31.25
C LYS A 71 6.17 20.15 29.83
N TYR A 72 6.38 21.35 29.27
CA TYR A 72 6.79 21.46 27.88
C TYR A 72 8.29 21.21 27.67
N TYR A 73 9.15 21.64 28.61
CA TYR A 73 10.60 21.56 28.44
C TYR A 73 11.13 20.13 28.34
N THR A 74 10.47 19.16 28.98
CA THR A 74 10.79 17.72 28.85
C THR A 74 10.37 17.15 27.50
N ARG A 75 9.30 17.71 26.89
CA ARG A 75 8.74 17.27 25.62
C ARG A 75 9.34 17.97 24.40
N ASP A 76 9.96 19.14 24.58
CA ASP A 76 10.48 19.98 23.50
C ASP A 76 11.72 19.36 22.80
N GLN A 77 11.46 18.46 21.86
CA GLN A 77 12.50 17.84 21.04
C GLN A 77 13.20 18.82 20.09
N ARG A 78 12.57 19.97 19.78
CA ARG A 78 13.15 20.93 18.84
C ARG A 78 14.35 21.66 19.43
N ARG A 79 14.27 22.02 20.71
CA ARG A 79 15.34 22.73 21.42
C ARG A 79 16.24 21.80 22.23
N ASN A 80 15.75 20.62 22.60
CA ASN A 80 16.52 19.59 23.31
C ASN A 80 17.50 18.86 22.38
N ARG A 81 18.40 19.63 21.76
CA ARG A 81 19.48 19.11 20.91
C ARG A 81 20.82 19.50 21.50
N PRO A 82 21.85 18.64 21.39
CA PRO A 82 23.19 19.01 21.84
C PRO A 82 23.65 20.29 21.12
N PRO A 83 24.35 21.19 21.82
CA PRO A 83 24.89 22.40 21.20
C PRO A 83 25.96 22.03 20.16
N ILE A 84 26.09 22.88 19.14
CA ILE A 84 27.09 22.70 18.08
C ILE A 84 28.49 22.85 18.69
N ARG A 85 29.31 21.80 18.60
CA ARG A 85 30.72 21.82 18.99
C ARG A 85 31.58 22.09 17.76
N ARG A 86 32.37 23.17 17.76
CA ARG A 86 33.29 23.53 16.68
C ARG A 86 34.73 23.46 17.22
N SER A 87 35.57 22.65 16.59
CA SER A 87 37.01 22.59 16.83
C SER A 87 37.77 22.99 15.57
N VAL A 88 38.93 23.61 15.74
CA VAL A 88 39.82 23.98 14.63
C VAL A 88 40.97 22.97 14.61
N LEU A 89 41.14 22.27 13.49
CA LEU A 89 42.27 21.37 13.28
C LEU A 89 43.39 22.11 12.56
N LYS A 90 44.59 22.11 13.13
CA LYS A 90 45.81 22.63 12.50
C LYS A 90 46.53 21.51 11.76
N LYS A 91 47.51 21.87 10.92
CA LYS A 91 48.35 20.90 10.20
C LYS A 91 48.97 19.86 11.11
N ALA A 92 49.46 20.26 12.30
CA ALA A 92 50.06 19.34 13.27
C ALA A 92 49.07 18.25 13.72
N ASP A 93 47.83 18.64 14.03
CA ASP A 93 46.77 17.72 14.48
C ASP A 93 46.41 16.70 13.39
N VAL A 94 46.35 17.16 12.13
CA VAL A 94 46.04 16.30 10.97
C VAL A 94 47.18 15.32 10.69
N VAL A 95 48.44 15.76 10.76
CA VAL A 95 49.61 14.88 10.58
C VAL A 95 49.64 13.79 11.66
N GLN A 96 49.29 14.13 12.91
CA GLN A 96 49.16 13.14 13.98
C GLN A 96 48.03 12.13 13.71
N MET A 97 46.90 12.56 13.14
CA MET A 97 45.80 11.66 12.78
C MET A 97 46.13 10.71 11.61
N MET A 98 47.10 11.06 10.76
CA MET A 98 47.52 10.21 9.64
C MET A 98 48.26 8.93 10.07
N GLU A 99 48.68 8.82 11.33
CA GLU A 99 49.33 7.61 11.86
C GLU A 99 48.38 6.42 12.03
N GLN A 100 47.08 6.59 11.73
CA GLN A 100 46.09 5.52 11.80
C GLN A 100 46.32 4.43 10.74
N THR A 101 46.19 3.17 11.17
CA THR A 101 46.14 1.99 10.29
C THR A 101 44.70 1.53 10.14
N PHE A 102 44.35 0.98 8.99
CA PHE A 102 42.97 0.56 8.69
C PHE A 102 42.84 -0.96 8.78
N ASP A 103 41.88 -1.42 9.57
CA ASP A 103 41.35 -2.78 9.53
C ASP A 103 40.19 -2.87 8.51
N VAL A 104 39.80 -4.10 8.14
CA VAL A 104 38.68 -4.37 7.23
C VAL A 104 37.37 -3.74 7.72
N ASN A 105 37.19 -3.58 9.04
CA ASN A 105 35.99 -3.01 9.64
C ASN A 105 35.93 -1.47 9.58
N ASP A 106 37.04 -0.79 9.28
CA ASP A 106 37.09 0.67 9.19
C ASP A 106 36.53 1.20 7.86
N PHE A 107 36.36 0.31 6.87
CA PHE A 107 35.78 0.67 5.59
C PHE A 107 34.24 0.75 5.68
N PRO A 108 33.63 1.75 5.02
CA PRO A 108 32.17 1.86 4.98
C PRO A 108 31.56 0.61 4.34
N ARG A 109 30.54 0.06 5.00
CA ARG A 109 29.85 -1.13 4.51
C ARG A 109 29.16 -0.84 3.19
N VAL A 110 29.37 -1.71 2.21
CA VAL A 110 28.69 -1.63 0.92
C VAL A 110 27.23 -2.02 1.09
N TYR A 111 26.32 -1.19 0.57
CA TYR A 111 24.91 -1.57 0.41
C TYR A 111 24.79 -2.53 -0.78
N LEU A 112 24.92 -3.83 -0.52
CA LEU A 112 24.81 -4.87 -1.54
C LEU A 112 23.34 -5.20 -1.79
N THR A 113 22.86 -4.94 -2.99
CA THR A 113 21.56 -5.44 -3.46
C THR A 113 21.74 -6.83 -4.06
N ALA A 114 20.90 -7.77 -3.65
CA ALA A 114 20.87 -9.09 -4.26
C ALA A 114 20.28 -8.97 -5.68
N LYS A 115 20.75 -9.82 -6.60
CA LYS A 115 19.97 -10.11 -7.81
C LYS A 115 18.76 -10.93 -7.38
N VAL A 116 17.57 -10.36 -7.54
CA VAL A 116 16.31 -11.03 -7.24
C VAL A 116 15.71 -11.48 -8.56
N GLU A 117 15.30 -12.74 -8.64
CA GLU A 117 14.41 -13.23 -9.69
C GLU A 117 13.00 -13.11 -9.12
N GLU A 118 12.20 -12.22 -9.71
CA GLU A 118 10.84 -11.96 -9.26
C GLU A 118 9.90 -12.98 -9.90
N ASP A 119 8.99 -13.54 -9.10
CA ASP A 119 7.94 -14.44 -9.55
C ASP A 119 6.59 -13.89 -9.09
N GLU A 120 5.62 -13.88 -10.00
CA GLU A 120 4.39 -13.10 -9.95
C GLU A 120 3.52 -13.44 -8.72
N ASN A 121 3.41 -14.73 -8.38
CA ASN A 121 2.43 -15.20 -7.39
C ASN A 121 3.05 -15.94 -6.20
N THR A 122 4.35 -15.82 -5.98
CA THR A 122 5.05 -16.59 -4.92
C THR A 122 4.87 -16.01 -3.53
N ILE A 123 4.76 -14.69 -3.42
CA ILE A 123 4.59 -14.01 -2.14
C ILE A 123 3.10 -13.98 -1.79
N GLY A 124 2.72 -14.64 -0.69
CA GLY A 124 1.32 -14.70 -0.25
C GLY A 124 0.37 -15.42 -1.22
N GLY A 125 0.89 -16.14 -2.22
CA GLY A 125 0.08 -16.73 -3.28
C GLY A 125 -0.45 -15.71 -4.30
N GLY A 126 0.23 -14.56 -4.47
CA GLY A 126 -0.22 -13.45 -5.33
C GLY A 126 -1.19 -12.48 -4.65
N TYR A 127 -1.60 -12.80 -3.42
CA TYR A 127 -2.52 -12.00 -2.62
C TYR A 127 -1.87 -11.60 -1.29
N GLN A 128 -1.46 -10.34 -1.19
CA GLN A 128 -0.95 -9.78 0.05
C GLN A 128 -1.64 -8.45 0.38
N TYR A 129 -1.74 -8.18 1.69
CA TYR A 129 -2.16 -6.91 2.26
C TYR A 129 -1.06 -5.85 2.19
#